data_AF-F0F9X7-F1
#
_entry.id   AF-F0F9X7-F1
#
_cell.length_a   1.000
_cell.length_b   1.000
_cell.length_c   1.000
_cell.angle_alpha   90.00
_cell.angle_beta   90.00
_cell.angle_gamma   90.00
#
_symmetry.space_group_name_H-M   'P 1'
#
loop_
_entity.id
_entity.type
_entity.pdbx_description
1 polymer ?
#
loop_
_entity_poly.entity_id
_entity_poly.type
_entity_poly.pdbx_seq_one_letter_code
_entity_poly.pdbx_strand_id
1 'polypeptide(L)'
;MKPRNKFEKAVLEQSKYLRPITKTQSKWAFRECIDHLAYRLPKGRTTCMDCGHSWVMNKHREACTCPHCRAKLQVKGTYERKLQQKQYFTILTTCGEFQVLRMFLLIVGMEKGYKAQTSIIEIGQYWWNMQGRKAVVAIQRVLGHYVDTFSYYSPMAIRNDNEAYQHIAYSPIFPKFKVTDILRRNGFKDNFYGIVPTQLIPALLTDSRVETLLKAGSTDHLRYFLGNRRTFEELWQSYKIAVRNGYDITDISLWSDYVDTLRRLGKDIHNPKYLCPTDLKTRQYKEPRKLKICMAYFLYL
;
A
#
# COMPACT_ATOMS: atom_id res chain seq x y z
N MET A 1 13.59 -5.65 20.65
CA MET A 1 14.56 -4.74 21.30
C MET A 1 13.90 -4.11 22.51
N LYS A 2 14.67 -3.65 23.50
CA LYS A 2 14.11 -2.82 24.59
C LYS A 2 13.77 -1.43 24.03
N PRO A 3 12.68 -0.78 24.49
CA PRO A 3 12.37 0.59 24.12
C PRO A 3 13.53 1.53 24.48
N ARG A 4 13.94 2.37 23.52
CA ARG A 4 15.10 3.27 23.63
C ARG A 4 14.73 4.65 24.13
N ASN A 5 13.50 5.10 23.86
CA ASN A 5 13.05 6.45 24.18
C ASN A 5 11.64 6.45 24.78
N LYS A 6 11.21 7.60 25.33
CA LYS A 6 9.89 7.77 25.98
C LYS A 6 8.73 7.40 25.05
N PHE A 7 8.84 7.72 23.75
CA PHE A 7 7.82 7.41 22.75
C PHE A 7 7.68 5.89 22.51
N GLU A 8 8.78 5.17 22.32
CA GLU A 8 8.77 3.71 22.17
C GLU A 8 8.25 3.01 23.44
N LYS A 9 8.54 3.56 24.63
CA LYS A 9 7.98 3.06 25.90
C LYS A 9 6.45 3.22 25.94
N ALA A 10 5.95 4.40 25.59
CA ALA A 10 4.51 4.68 25.54
C ALA A 10 3.79 3.79 24.51
N VAL A 11 4.38 3.60 23.33
CA VAL A 11 3.85 2.71 22.29
C VAL A 11 3.78 1.27 22.78
N LEU A 12 4.85 0.75 23.41
CA LEU A 12 4.85 -0.62 23.90
C LEU A 12 3.82 -0.82 25.02
N GLU A 13 3.66 0.15 25.92
CA GLU A 13 2.63 0.10 26.96
C GLU A 13 1.23 0.12 26.35
N GLN A 14 0.99 1.03 25.40
CA GLN A 14 -0.31 1.16 24.73
C GLN A 14 -0.68 -0.09 23.92
N SER A 15 0.31 -0.80 23.36
CA SER A 15 0.07 -1.99 22.54
C SER A 15 -0.64 -3.12 23.29
N LYS A 16 -0.51 -3.17 24.62
CA LYS A 16 -1.19 -4.15 25.49
C LYS A 16 -2.72 -3.99 25.49
N TYR A 17 -3.22 -2.80 25.17
CA TYR A 17 -4.64 -2.48 25.16
C TYR A 17 -5.32 -2.75 23.81
N LEU A 18 -4.56 -3.21 22.80
CA LEU A 18 -5.13 -3.58 21.51
C LEU A 18 -6.02 -4.81 21.66
N ARG A 19 -7.26 -4.68 21.21
CA ARG A 19 -8.22 -5.78 21.22
C ARG A 19 -7.86 -6.83 20.17
N PRO A 20 -8.17 -8.12 20.41
CA PRO A 20 -8.10 -9.14 19.38
C PRO A 20 -8.91 -8.78 18.14
N ILE A 21 -8.55 -9.37 16.99
CA ILE A 21 -9.30 -9.23 15.75
C ILE A 21 -10.73 -9.79 15.91
N THR A 22 -11.70 -9.12 15.30
CA THR A 22 -13.11 -9.51 15.35
C THR A 22 -13.44 -10.61 14.34
N LYS A 23 -14.50 -11.38 14.60
CA LYS A 23 -15.02 -12.37 13.65
C LYS A 23 -15.35 -11.76 12.27
N THR A 24 -15.80 -10.52 12.23
CA THR A 24 -16.11 -9.81 10.96
C THR A 24 -14.85 -9.56 10.15
N GLN A 25 -13.78 -9.11 10.80
CA GLN A 25 -12.48 -8.91 10.16
C GLN A 25 -11.89 -10.24 9.67
N SER A 26 -11.96 -11.31 10.47
CA SER A 26 -11.51 -12.64 10.04
C SER A 26 -12.29 -13.17 8.84
N LYS A 27 -13.62 -13.02 8.83
CA LYS A 27 -14.47 -13.41 7.70
C LYS A 27 -14.16 -12.62 6.44
N TRP A 28 -13.94 -11.31 6.57
CA TRP A 28 -13.55 -10.47 5.45
C TRP A 28 -12.20 -10.90 4.88
N ALA A 29 -11.19 -11.13 5.74
CA ALA A 29 -9.87 -11.57 5.28
C ALA A 29 -9.94 -12.91 4.53
N PHE A 30 -10.73 -13.87 5.03
CA PHE A 30 -10.95 -15.14 4.34
C PHE A 30 -11.66 -14.96 2.98
N ARG A 31 -12.44 -13.90 2.78
CA ARG A 31 -13.23 -13.71 1.54
C ARG A 31 -12.53 -12.87 0.48
N GLU A 32 -11.77 -11.88 0.91
CA GLU A 32 -11.20 -10.87 0.01
C GLU A 32 -9.69 -11.03 -0.19
N CYS A 33 -9.01 -11.79 0.67
CA CYS A 33 -7.54 -11.89 0.63
C CYS A 33 -7.02 -13.22 0.06
N ILE A 34 -7.86 -14.22 -0.19
CA ILE A 34 -7.39 -15.52 -0.71
C ILE A 34 -8.14 -15.92 -1.99
N ASP A 35 -7.52 -16.82 -2.74
CA ASP A 35 -8.17 -17.42 -3.89
C ASP A 35 -9.14 -18.50 -3.44
N HIS A 36 -10.38 -18.41 -3.95
CA HIS A 36 -11.40 -19.41 -3.69
C HIS A 36 -11.46 -20.39 -4.86
N LEU A 37 -11.12 -21.66 -4.60
CA LEU A 37 -10.92 -22.65 -5.65
C LEU A 37 -11.95 -23.79 -5.61
N ALA A 38 -12.22 -24.35 -6.79
CA ALA A 38 -12.92 -25.61 -6.99
C ALA A 38 -12.00 -26.58 -7.72
N TYR A 39 -11.61 -27.67 -7.06
CA TYR A 39 -10.73 -28.67 -7.67
C TYR A 39 -11.56 -29.65 -8.48
N ARG A 40 -11.29 -29.74 -9.78
CA ARG A 40 -11.99 -30.61 -10.73
C ARG A 40 -11.08 -31.76 -11.20
N LEU A 41 -11.59 -32.98 -11.14
CA LEU A 41 -10.98 -34.16 -11.73
C LEU A 41 -11.42 -34.35 -13.20
N PRO A 42 -10.68 -35.10 -14.05
CA PRO A 42 -11.03 -35.25 -15.46
C PRO A 42 -12.45 -35.78 -15.72
N LYS A 43 -12.92 -36.73 -14.89
CA LYS A 43 -14.29 -37.28 -14.95
C LYS A 43 -15.39 -36.32 -14.46
N GLY A 44 -15.08 -35.04 -14.23
CA GLY A 44 -16.06 -34.01 -13.89
C GLY A 44 -16.41 -33.89 -12.40
N ARG A 45 -15.90 -34.77 -11.53
CA ARG A 45 -16.05 -34.59 -10.08
C ARG A 45 -15.32 -33.32 -9.64
N THR A 46 -16.06 -32.39 -9.05
CA THR A 46 -15.57 -31.09 -8.58
C THR A 46 -15.80 -30.97 -7.07
N THR A 47 -14.81 -30.44 -6.36
CA THR A 47 -14.86 -30.24 -4.91
C THR A 47 -14.58 -28.78 -4.59
N CYS A 48 -15.44 -28.15 -3.79
CA CYS A 48 -15.23 -26.81 -3.27
C CYS A 48 -14.13 -26.84 -2.20
N MET A 49 -13.11 -26.00 -2.34
CA MET A 49 -12.00 -25.94 -1.39
C MET A 49 -12.33 -25.11 -0.13
N ASP A 50 -13.41 -24.32 -0.14
CA ASP A 50 -13.87 -23.58 1.03
C ASP A 50 -14.64 -24.45 2.04
N CYS A 51 -15.60 -25.26 1.53
CA CYS A 51 -16.54 -26.00 2.38
C CYS A 51 -16.43 -27.52 2.26
N GLY A 52 -15.63 -28.04 1.32
CA GLY A 52 -15.43 -29.47 1.11
C GLY A 52 -16.53 -30.18 0.31
N HIS A 53 -17.65 -29.51 0.02
CA HIS A 53 -18.76 -30.11 -0.73
C HIS A 53 -18.31 -30.53 -2.14
N SER A 54 -18.73 -31.72 -2.57
CA SER A 54 -18.39 -32.28 -3.88
C SER A 54 -19.63 -32.53 -4.73
N TRP A 55 -19.55 -32.21 -6.02
CA TRP A 55 -20.61 -32.42 -7.00
C TRP A 55 -20.01 -32.80 -8.35
N VAL A 56 -20.86 -33.17 -9.31
CA VAL A 56 -20.45 -33.48 -10.68
C VAL A 56 -20.73 -32.28 -11.57
N MET A 57 -19.72 -31.85 -12.33
CA MET A 57 -19.82 -30.77 -13.30
C MET A 57 -19.55 -31.32 -14.71
N ASN A 58 -20.63 -31.40 -15.49
CA ASN A 58 -20.65 -32.05 -16.82
C ASN A 58 -19.71 -31.39 -17.84
N LYS A 59 -19.59 -30.06 -17.81
CA LYS A 59 -18.71 -29.30 -18.71
C LYS A 59 -17.62 -28.58 -17.91
N HIS A 60 -16.42 -28.47 -18.49
CA HIS A 60 -15.40 -27.59 -17.92
C HIS A 60 -15.86 -26.13 -18.01
N ARG A 61 -15.53 -25.35 -16.98
CA ARG A 61 -15.76 -23.91 -16.86
C ARG A 61 -14.60 -23.34 -16.06
N GLU A 62 -14.21 -22.10 -16.32
CA GLU A 62 -13.14 -21.42 -15.57
C GLU A 62 -13.58 -20.99 -14.17
N ALA A 63 -14.87 -20.69 -14.00
CA ALA A 63 -15.46 -20.31 -12.72
C ALA A 63 -16.79 -21.04 -12.47
N CYS A 64 -17.13 -21.23 -11.20
CA CYS A 64 -18.39 -21.84 -10.78
C CYS A 64 -18.86 -21.25 -9.45
N THR A 65 -20.13 -21.49 -9.10
CA THR A 65 -20.64 -21.19 -7.76
C THR A 65 -20.87 -22.49 -7.02
N CYS A 66 -20.37 -22.60 -5.79
CA CYS A 66 -20.58 -23.78 -4.97
C CYS A 66 -22.08 -23.96 -4.67
N PRO A 67 -22.69 -25.13 -4.94
CA PRO A 67 -24.11 -25.33 -4.65
C PRO A 67 -24.43 -25.32 -3.14
N HIS A 68 -23.45 -25.61 -2.29
CA HIS A 68 -23.64 -25.67 -0.83
C HIS A 68 -23.37 -24.32 -0.14
N CYS A 69 -22.16 -23.77 -0.27
CA CYS A 69 -21.80 -22.53 0.42
C CYS A 69 -22.04 -21.25 -0.40
N ARG A 70 -22.47 -21.38 -1.67
CA ARG A 70 -22.72 -20.27 -2.62
C ARG A 70 -21.50 -19.38 -2.90
N ALA A 71 -20.31 -19.80 -2.49
CA ALA A 71 -19.06 -19.10 -2.83
C ALA A 71 -18.81 -19.17 -4.34
N LYS A 72 -18.33 -18.07 -4.92
CA LYS A 72 -17.80 -18.03 -6.29
C LYS A 72 -16.39 -18.59 -6.26
N LEU A 73 -16.10 -19.57 -7.10
CA LEU A 73 -14.86 -20.33 -7.10
C LEU A 73 -14.24 -20.35 -8.49
N GLN A 74 -12.92 -20.23 -8.58
CA GLN A 74 -12.15 -20.52 -9.78
C GLN A 74 -11.90 -22.03 -9.88
N VAL A 75 -12.20 -22.61 -11.04
CA VAL A 75 -12.09 -24.06 -11.26
C VAL A 75 -10.67 -24.39 -11.70
N LYS A 76 -9.98 -25.23 -10.94
CA LYS A 76 -8.65 -25.74 -11.28
C LYS A 76 -8.74 -27.24 -11.56
N GLY A 77 -8.30 -27.65 -12.75
CA GLY A 77 -8.14 -29.07 -13.10
C GLY A 77 -6.92 -29.64 -12.37
N THR A 78 -7.11 -30.43 -11.32
CA THR A 78 -5.99 -30.99 -10.54
C THR A 78 -6.35 -32.22 -9.71
N TYR A 79 -5.38 -33.12 -9.58
CA TYR A 79 -5.43 -34.26 -8.67
C TYR A 79 -5.01 -33.92 -7.23
N GLU A 80 -4.40 -32.75 -7.01
CA GLU A 80 -4.04 -32.26 -5.67
C GLU A 80 -5.23 -32.37 -4.71
N ARG A 81 -4.95 -32.76 -3.48
CA ARG A 81 -5.97 -32.93 -2.44
C ARG A 81 -5.96 -31.82 -1.40
N LYS A 82 -4.79 -31.23 -1.17
CA LYS A 82 -4.52 -30.23 -0.16
C LYS A 82 -3.96 -28.99 -0.83
N LEU A 83 -4.33 -27.84 -0.30
CA LEU A 83 -3.79 -26.54 -0.67
C LEU A 83 -3.59 -25.74 0.61
N GLN A 84 -2.45 -25.09 0.72
CA GLN A 84 -2.22 -24.09 1.75
C GLN A 84 -2.00 -22.75 1.08
N GLN A 85 -2.80 -21.75 1.47
CA GLN A 85 -2.59 -20.36 1.06
C GLN A 85 -2.13 -19.54 2.26
N LYS A 86 -1.23 -18.61 2.00
CA LYS A 86 -0.75 -17.62 2.97
C LYS A 86 -0.95 -16.25 2.35
N GLN A 87 -1.76 -15.40 2.98
CA GLN A 87 -1.92 -14.02 2.55
C GLN A 87 -1.78 -13.08 3.73
N TYR A 88 -1.19 -11.92 3.48
CA TYR A 88 -1.21 -10.81 4.41
C TYR A 88 -2.44 -9.92 4.24
N PHE A 89 -2.87 -9.30 5.33
CA PHE A 89 -3.86 -8.23 5.31
C PHE A 89 -3.58 -7.24 6.46
N THR A 90 -4.18 -6.07 6.38
CA THR A 90 -3.99 -5.01 7.36
C THR A 90 -5.30 -4.52 7.96
N ILE A 91 -5.22 -3.99 9.17
CA ILE A 91 -6.34 -3.32 9.85
C ILE A 91 -5.82 -1.99 10.37
N LEU A 92 -6.49 -0.91 9.98
CA LEU A 92 -6.23 0.41 10.51
C LEU A 92 -7.18 0.70 11.68
N THR A 93 -6.62 1.18 12.78
CA THR A 93 -7.36 1.50 14.00
C THR A 93 -6.67 2.60 14.78
N THR A 94 -7.31 3.09 15.83
CA THR A 94 -6.68 3.93 16.85
C THR A 94 -6.54 3.16 18.15
N CYS A 95 -5.56 3.54 18.97
CA CYS A 95 -5.40 3.05 20.33
C CYS A 95 -4.79 4.16 21.20
N GLY A 96 -5.57 4.66 22.17
CA GLY A 96 -5.24 5.93 22.83
C GLY A 96 -5.16 7.07 21.81
N GLU A 97 -4.08 7.84 21.86
CA GLU A 97 -3.82 8.97 20.94
C GLU A 97 -3.11 8.54 19.65
N PHE A 98 -2.79 7.25 19.49
CA PHE A 98 -2.00 6.77 18.37
C PHE A 98 -2.86 6.29 17.22
N GLN A 99 -2.42 6.60 16.01
CA GLN A 99 -2.83 5.88 14.81
C GLN A 99 -2.06 4.57 14.73
N VAL A 100 -2.76 3.46 14.48
CA VAL A 100 -2.17 2.13 14.43
C VAL A 100 -2.55 1.41 13.13
N LEU A 101 -1.56 0.93 12.38
CA LEU A 101 -1.76 -0.02 11.29
C LEU A 101 -1.27 -1.39 11.76
N ARG A 102 -2.20 -2.32 11.92
CA ARG A 102 -1.93 -3.70 12.34
C ARG A 102 -1.79 -4.58 11.11
N MET A 103 -0.82 -5.48 11.14
CA MET A 103 -0.43 -6.37 10.05
C MET A 103 -0.63 -7.81 10.47
N PHE A 104 -1.33 -8.58 9.64
CA PHE A 104 -1.70 -9.96 9.94
C PHE A 104 -1.31 -10.88 8.80
N LEU A 105 -0.95 -12.11 9.15
CA LEU A 105 -0.81 -13.24 8.25
C LEU A 105 -2.03 -14.15 8.43
N LEU A 106 -2.76 -14.37 7.35
CA LEU A 106 -3.80 -15.37 7.21
C LEU A 106 -3.18 -16.63 6.59
N ILE A 107 -3.30 -17.76 7.29
CA ILE A 107 -2.94 -19.09 6.79
C ILE A 107 -4.23 -19.89 6.63
N VAL A 108 -4.48 -20.39 5.43
CA VAL A 108 -5.67 -21.18 5.13
C VAL A 108 -5.26 -22.56 4.63
N GLY A 109 -5.60 -23.58 5.40
CA GLY A 109 -5.50 -24.98 4.98
C GLY A 109 -6.81 -25.43 4.36
N MET A 110 -6.76 -25.87 3.10
CA MET A 110 -7.91 -26.39 2.36
C MET A 110 -7.65 -27.84 1.96
N GLU A 111 -8.62 -28.71 2.22
CA GLU A 111 -8.54 -30.13 1.86
C GLU A 111 -9.85 -30.59 1.23
N LYS A 112 -9.77 -31.37 0.15
CA LYS A 112 -10.94 -31.98 -0.49
C LYS A 112 -11.77 -32.75 0.53
N GLY A 113 -13.05 -32.38 0.65
CA GLY A 113 -14.00 -33.01 1.56
C GLY A 113 -14.10 -32.36 2.95
N TYR A 114 -13.21 -31.43 3.28
CA TYR A 114 -13.22 -30.74 4.56
C TYR A 114 -13.48 -29.24 4.40
N LYS A 115 -14.04 -28.63 5.43
CA LYS A 115 -14.16 -27.18 5.52
C LYS A 115 -12.77 -26.56 5.72
N ALA A 116 -12.49 -25.48 5.00
CA ALA A 116 -11.23 -24.75 5.13
C ALA A 116 -10.97 -24.32 6.58
N GLN A 117 -9.74 -24.54 7.03
CA GLN A 117 -9.27 -24.16 8.36
C GLN A 117 -8.42 -22.90 8.25
N THR A 118 -8.74 -21.90 9.07
CA THR A 118 -8.07 -20.60 9.06
C THR A 118 -7.30 -20.38 10.36
N SER A 119 -6.05 -19.96 10.23
CA SER A 119 -5.24 -19.43 11.33
C SER A 119 -4.83 -17.99 10.99
N ILE A 120 -4.91 -17.08 11.97
CA ILE A 120 -4.55 -15.68 11.80
C ILE A 120 -3.51 -15.33 12.86
N ILE A 121 -2.38 -14.80 12.42
CA ILE A 121 -1.27 -14.40 13.27
C ILE A 121 -1.02 -12.92 13.06
N GLU A 122 -0.97 -12.14 14.14
CA GLU A 122 -0.56 -10.74 14.05
C GLU A 122 0.97 -10.65 13.98
N ILE A 123 1.47 -10.11 12.87
CA ILE A 123 2.90 -10.03 12.59
C ILE A 123 3.50 -8.78 13.21
N GLY A 124 2.78 -7.66 13.14
CA GLY A 124 3.27 -6.42 13.69
C GLY A 124 2.34 -5.24 13.49
N GLN A 125 2.81 -4.10 13.97
CA GLN A 125 2.01 -2.90 14.13
C GLN A 125 2.90 -1.69 13.86
N TYR A 126 2.47 -0.82 12.96
CA TYR A 126 3.01 0.53 12.86
C TYR A 126 2.19 1.47 13.73
N TRP A 127 2.90 2.31 14.49
CA TRP A 127 2.34 3.28 15.41
C TRP A 127 2.79 4.68 15.02
N TRP A 128 1.86 5.62 14.91
CA TRP A 128 2.14 7.03 14.69
C TRP A 128 1.50 7.89 15.77
N ASN A 129 2.27 8.83 16.32
CA ASN A 129 1.71 9.89 17.16
C ASN A 129 1.27 11.10 16.31
N MET A 130 0.70 12.11 16.96
CA MET A 130 0.25 13.34 16.30
C MET A 130 1.36 14.12 15.54
N GLN A 131 2.63 13.93 15.90
CA GLN A 131 3.79 14.58 15.27
C GLN A 131 4.33 13.75 14.09
N GLY A 132 3.69 12.65 13.72
CA GLY A 132 4.15 11.75 12.67
C GLY A 132 5.33 10.86 13.06
N ARG A 133 5.76 10.86 14.34
CA ARG A 133 6.80 9.94 14.82
C ARG A 133 6.31 8.51 14.74
N LYS A 134 7.13 7.64 14.16
CA LYS A 134 6.81 6.24 13.88
C LYS A 134 7.54 5.28 14.81
N ALA A 135 6.84 4.27 15.33
CA ALA A 135 7.44 3.09 15.97
C ALA A 135 6.85 1.81 15.38
N VAL A 136 7.60 0.72 15.46
CA VAL A 136 7.17 -0.62 15.01
C VAL A 136 7.19 -1.58 16.19
N VAL A 137 6.05 -2.21 16.46
CA VAL A 137 5.91 -3.32 17.42
C VAL A 137 5.62 -4.58 16.62
N ALA A 138 6.53 -5.55 16.62
CA ALA A 138 6.40 -6.73 15.76
C ALA A 138 7.08 -7.97 16.34
N ILE A 139 6.63 -9.14 15.88
CA ILE A 139 7.36 -10.40 16.06
C ILE A 139 8.69 -10.32 15.32
N GLN A 140 9.68 -11.10 15.75
CA GLN A 140 11.01 -11.05 15.14
C GLN A 140 10.99 -11.61 13.73
N ARG A 141 11.40 -10.81 12.75
CA ARG A 141 11.84 -11.33 11.45
C ARG A 141 13.14 -12.11 11.63
N VAL A 142 13.21 -13.30 11.04
CA VAL A 142 14.42 -14.13 10.97
C VAL A 142 15.10 -13.87 9.62
N LEU A 143 16.42 -13.98 9.57
CA LEU A 143 17.15 -13.87 8.31
C LEU A 143 16.67 -14.98 7.36
N GLY A 144 16.23 -14.60 6.16
CA GLY A 144 15.68 -15.55 5.20
C GLY A 144 15.44 -14.90 3.84
N HIS A 145 15.42 -15.72 2.80
CA HIS A 145 15.18 -15.30 1.42
C HIS A 145 13.71 -14.89 1.18
N TYR A 146 12.78 -15.42 1.99
CA TYR A 146 11.36 -15.13 1.84
C TYR A 146 10.87 -14.05 2.82
N VAL A 147 9.91 -13.25 2.37
CA VAL A 147 9.30 -12.18 3.19
C VAL A 147 8.58 -12.77 4.42
N ASP A 148 8.04 -13.99 4.33
CA ASP A 148 7.28 -14.68 5.39
C ASP A 148 8.12 -15.42 6.44
N THR A 149 9.40 -15.05 6.58
CA THR A 149 10.31 -15.67 7.55
C THR A 149 10.24 -14.93 8.88
N PHE A 150 9.26 -15.30 9.71
CA PHE A 150 9.08 -14.77 11.06
C PHE A 150 9.23 -15.84 12.14
N SER A 151 9.75 -15.45 13.30
CA SER A 151 9.72 -16.25 14.50
C SER A 151 8.34 -16.13 15.15
N TYR A 152 7.40 -16.99 14.73
CA TYR A 152 5.99 -16.92 15.13
C TYR A 152 5.76 -17.09 16.65
N TYR A 153 6.70 -17.67 17.36
CA TYR A 153 6.66 -17.84 18.83
C TYR A 153 7.38 -16.72 19.59
N SER A 154 8.01 -15.76 18.88
CA SER A 154 8.66 -14.64 19.53
C SER A 154 7.63 -13.61 20.02
N PRO A 155 7.83 -13.03 21.21
CA PRO A 155 6.94 -11.97 21.69
C PRO A 155 7.06 -10.73 20.79
N MET A 156 5.94 -10.02 20.66
CA MET A 156 5.95 -8.68 20.07
C MET A 156 6.82 -7.75 20.90
N ALA A 157 7.72 -7.05 20.24
CA ALA A 157 8.60 -6.07 20.86
C ALA A 157 8.84 -4.91 19.91
N ILE A 158 9.46 -3.84 20.42
CA ILE A 158 9.98 -2.78 19.55
C ILE A 158 11.01 -3.37 18.59
N ARG A 159 10.83 -3.12 17.30
CA ARG A 159 11.72 -3.56 16.22
C ARG A 159 12.13 -2.36 15.37
N ASN A 160 13.30 -2.47 14.74
CA ASN A 160 13.64 -1.59 13.62
C ASN A 160 12.73 -1.93 12.44
N ASP A 161 12.34 -0.89 11.70
CA ASP A 161 11.59 -1.05 10.46
C ASP A 161 12.45 -1.79 9.42
N ASN A 162 11.82 -2.56 8.53
CA ASN A 162 12.50 -3.29 7.46
C ASN A 162 11.58 -3.52 6.26
N GLU A 163 12.16 -3.96 5.16
CA GLU A 163 11.46 -4.20 3.89
C GLU A 163 10.30 -5.19 4.01
N ALA A 164 10.39 -6.20 4.88
CA ALA A 164 9.32 -7.18 5.05
C ALA A 164 8.09 -6.55 5.71
N TYR A 165 8.27 -5.78 6.79
CA TYR A 165 7.16 -5.06 7.41
C TYR A 165 6.56 -4.03 6.44
N GLN A 166 7.42 -3.34 5.68
CA GLN A 166 6.97 -2.38 4.68
C GLN A 166 6.14 -3.06 3.61
N HIS A 167 6.61 -4.19 3.06
CA HIS A 167 5.88 -4.99 2.08
C HIS A 167 4.52 -5.45 2.62
N ILE A 168 4.48 -5.96 3.85
CA ILE A 168 3.22 -6.40 4.49
C ILE A 168 2.25 -5.23 4.67
N ALA A 169 2.74 -4.02 4.92
CA ALA A 169 1.90 -2.83 5.03
C ALA A 169 1.21 -2.42 3.71
N TYR A 170 1.65 -2.93 2.54
CA TYR A 170 0.93 -2.78 1.25
C TYR A 170 -0.30 -3.69 1.14
N SER A 171 -0.46 -4.65 2.06
CA SER A 171 -1.51 -5.66 1.94
C SER A 171 -2.92 -5.09 2.11
N PRO A 172 -3.94 -5.76 1.56
CA PRO A 172 -5.33 -5.29 1.60
C PRO A 172 -5.76 -4.84 3.00
N ILE A 173 -6.43 -3.70 3.09
CA ILE A 173 -6.88 -3.10 4.34
C ILE A 173 -8.36 -3.40 4.59
N PHE A 174 -8.70 -3.81 5.81
CA PHE A 174 -10.10 -4.01 6.20
C PHE A 174 -10.87 -2.69 6.10
N PRO A 175 -11.95 -2.59 5.30
CA PRO A 175 -12.54 -1.32 4.88
C PRO A 175 -13.21 -0.52 6.01
N LYS A 176 -13.60 -1.17 7.12
CA LYS A 176 -14.18 -0.49 8.28
C LYS A 176 -13.09 -0.23 9.32
N PHE A 177 -12.42 0.92 9.21
CA PHE A 177 -11.31 1.30 10.08
C PHE A 177 -11.60 2.59 10.86
N LYS A 178 -10.72 2.85 11.84
CA LYS A 178 -10.72 4.11 12.61
C LYS A 178 -9.45 4.89 12.33
N VAL A 179 -9.61 6.21 12.25
CA VAL A 179 -8.51 7.16 12.14
C VAL A 179 -8.60 8.21 13.23
N THR A 180 -7.46 8.80 13.60
CA THR A 180 -7.42 9.90 14.56
C THR A 180 -8.05 11.18 13.98
N ASP A 181 -8.59 12.03 14.85
CA ASP A 181 -9.21 13.30 14.44
C ASP A 181 -8.23 14.24 13.74
N ILE A 182 -6.93 14.15 14.07
CA ILE A 182 -5.87 14.93 13.43
C ILE A 182 -5.72 14.53 11.96
N LEU A 183 -5.77 13.24 11.64
CA LEU A 183 -5.73 12.79 10.25
C LEU A 183 -6.95 13.28 9.47
N ARG A 184 -8.14 13.27 10.10
CA ARG A 184 -9.35 13.83 9.50
C ARG A 184 -9.22 15.33 9.22
N ARG A 185 -8.75 16.08 10.21
CA ARG A 185 -8.50 17.53 10.10
C ARG A 185 -7.55 17.84 8.94
N ASN A 186 -6.50 17.03 8.78
CA ASN A 186 -5.50 17.17 7.74
C ASN A 186 -5.97 16.64 6.36
N GLY A 187 -7.24 16.30 6.20
CA GLY A 187 -7.87 16.03 4.90
C GLY A 187 -8.03 14.55 4.53
N PHE A 188 -7.82 13.60 5.45
CA PHE A 188 -8.02 12.18 5.16
C PHE A 188 -9.51 11.80 5.02
N LYS A 189 -9.89 11.33 3.82
CA LYS A 189 -11.27 10.98 3.42
C LYS A 189 -11.49 9.46 3.21
N ASP A 190 -10.91 8.62 4.08
CA ASP A 190 -11.04 7.14 4.01
C ASP A 190 -10.55 6.49 2.71
N ASN A 191 -9.69 7.20 1.96
CA ASN A 191 -9.07 6.69 0.75
C ASN A 191 -7.56 6.91 0.82
N PHE A 192 -6.82 5.89 0.39
CA PHE A 192 -5.37 5.87 0.33
C PHE A 192 -4.82 6.25 -1.04
N TYR A 193 -5.67 6.36 -2.07
CA TYR A 193 -5.32 6.80 -3.43
C TYR A 193 -4.16 6.01 -4.06
N GLY A 194 -4.06 4.72 -3.75
CA GLY A 194 -2.95 3.87 -4.20
C GLY A 194 -1.59 4.19 -3.55
N ILE A 195 -1.57 5.02 -2.50
CA ILE A 195 -0.38 5.30 -1.68
C ILE A 195 -0.45 4.44 -0.43
N VAL A 196 0.67 3.86 0.00
CA VAL A 196 0.65 3.05 1.22
C VAL A 196 0.38 3.85 2.48
N PRO A 197 -0.31 3.24 3.46
CA PRO A 197 -0.52 3.87 4.76
C PRO A 197 0.77 4.33 5.42
N THR A 198 1.86 3.56 5.28
CA THR A 198 3.17 3.88 5.88
C THR A 198 3.87 5.09 5.27
N GLN A 199 3.44 5.54 4.08
CA GLN A 199 3.89 6.80 3.48
C GLN A 199 2.87 7.92 3.68
N LEU A 200 1.58 7.64 3.44
CA LEU A 200 0.52 8.65 3.46
C LEU A 200 0.26 9.19 4.87
N ILE A 201 0.15 8.31 5.88
CA ILE A 201 -0.16 8.70 7.27
C ILE A 201 0.91 9.64 7.83
N PRO A 202 2.20 9.28 7.86
CA PRO A 202 3.20 10.20 8.39
C PRO A 202 3.30 11.49 7.57
N ALA A 203 3.18 11.42 6.23
CA ALA A 203 3.24 12.61 5.39
C ALA A 203 2.09 13.59 5.70
N LEU A 204 0.87 13.09 5.92
CA LEU A 204 -0.28 13.87 6.38
C LEU A 204 -0.07 14.51 7.76
N LEU A 205 0.68 13.87 8.64
CA LEU A 205 0.93 14.35 10.01
C LEU A 205 2.06 15.38 10.07
N THR A 206 3.00 15.35 9.13
CA THR A 206 4.22 16.18 9.17
C THR A 206 4.25 17.30 8.14
N ASP A 207 3.56 17.15 7.01
CA ASP A 207 3.72 18.04 5.85
C ASP A 207 2.37 18.64 5.39
N SER A 208 2.19 19.94 5.63
CA SER A 208 0.98 20.68 5.26
C SER A 208 0.76 20.77 3.74
N ARG A 209 1.80 20.54 2.93
CA ARG A 209 1.68 20.50 1.46
C ARG A 209 0.84 19.29 1.02
N VAL A 210 0.94 18.18 1.74
CA VAL A 210 0.16 16.95 1.48
C VAL A 210 -1.32 17.20 1.71
N GLU A 211 -1.66 17.84 2.83
CA GLU A 211 -3.03 18.29 3.12
C GLU A 211 -3.55 19.20 2.00
N THR A 212 -2.73 20.14 1.52
CA THR A 212 -3.10 21.06 0.43
C THR A 212 -3.45 20.29 -0.85
N LEU A 213 -2.59 19.35 -1.28
CA LEU A 213 -2.83 18.53 -2.47
C LEU A 213 -4.08 17.65 -2.35
N LEU A 214 -4.31 17.07 -1.16
CA LEU A 214 -5.50 16.25 -0.90
C LEU A 214 -6.78 17.06 -0.92
N LYS A 215 -6.79 18.24 -0.30
CA LYS A 215 -7.95 19.13 -0.29
C LYS A 215 -8.26 19.68 -1.68
N ALA A 216 -7.23 19.88 -2.51
CA ALA A 216 -7.38 20.25 -3.92
C ALA A 216 -7.83 19.09 -4.83
N GLY A 217 -7.85 17.84 -4.33
CA GLY A 217 -8.22 16.67 -5.13
C GLY A 217 -7.12 16.17 -6.08
N SER A 218 -5.92 16.74 -6.04
CA SER A 218 -4.78 16.41 -6.90
C SER A 218 -4.07 15.11 -6.43
N THR A 219 -4.79 14.00 -6.45
CA THR A 219 -4.32 12.72 -5.89
C THR A 219 -3.17 12.09 -6.69
N ASP A 220 -3.14 12.28 -8.01
CA ASP A 220 -2.04 11.82 -8.86
C ASP A 220 -0.75 12.62 -8.61
N HIS A 221 -0.86 13.94 -8.42
CA HIS A 221 0.27 14.80 -8.06
C HIS A 221 0.84 14.41 -6.70
N LEU A 222 -0.05 14.15 -5.74
CA LEU A 222 0.36 13.66 -4.43
C LEU A 222 1.15 12.35 -4.53
N ARG A 223 0.68 11.39 -5.32
CA ARG A 223 1.36 10.10 -5.50
C ARG A 223 2.76 10.30 -6.08
N TYR A 224 2.89 11.15 -7.11
CA TYR A 224 4.17 11.47 -7.72
C TYR A 224 5.15 12.13 -6.73
N PHE A 225 4.68 13.15 -6.00
CA PHE A 225 5.52 13.91 -5.07
C PHE A 225 5.95 13.09 -3.85
N LEU A 226 5.09 12.20 -3.34
CA LEU A 226 5.49 11.29 -2.25
C LEU A 226 6.51 10.25 -2.70
N GLY A 227 6.48 9.83 -3.97
CA GLY A 227 7.52 9.00 -4.57
C GLY A 227 8.83 9.76 -4.82
N ASN A 228 8.76 11.07 -5.14
CA ASN A 228 9.89 11.91 -5.49
C ASN A 228 10.03 13.10 -4.53
N ARG A 229 10.43 12.83 -3.28
CA ARG A 229 10.51 13.87 -2.22
C ARG A 229 11.41 15.04 -2.56
N ARG A 230 12.55 14.79 -3.19
CA ARG A 230 13.49 15.85 -3.62
C ARG A 230 12.82 16.79 -4.63
N THR A 231 12.19 16.22 -5.65
CA THR A 231 11.40 16.97 -6.64
C THR A 231 10.28 17.77 -5.97
N PHE A 232 9.63 17.19 -4.96
CA PHE A 232 8.58 17.88 -4.22
C PHE A 232 9.10 19.13 -3.50
N GLU A 233 10.28 19.08 -2.87
CA GLU A 233 10.90 20.25 -2.24
C GLU A 233 11.32 21.31 -3.27
N GLU A 234 11.97 20.87 -4.34
CA GLU A 234 12.55 21.76 -5.33
C GLU A 234 11.51 22.44 -6.25
N LEU A 235 10.40 21.77 -6.56
CA LEU A 235 9.39 22.26 -7.52
C LEU A 235 8.12 22.81 -6.87
N TRP A 236 8.00 22.78 -5.53
CA TRP A 236 6.76 23.20 -4.86
C TRP A 236 6.34 24.64 -5.17
N GLN A 237 7.30 25.57 -5.22
CA GLN A 237 6.99 26.96 -5.53
C GLN A 237 6.50 27.12 -6.97
N SER A 238 7.18 26.49 -7.93
CA SER A 238 6.77 26.44 -9.33
C SER A 238 5.37 25.82 -9.49
N TYR A 239 5.09 24.76 -8.73
CA TYR A 239 3.79 24.08 -8.74
C TYR A 239 2.68 25.02 -8.26
N LYS A 240 2.88 25.72 -7.14
CA LYS A 240 1.91 26.71 -6.63
C LYS A 240 1.65 27.82 -7.64
N ILE A 241 2.69 28.28 -8.33
CA ILE A 241 2.57 29.34 -9.34
C ILE A 241 1.73 28.84 -10.52
N ALA A 242 2.00 27.63 -11.04
CA ALA A 242 1.23 27.04 -12.13
C ALA A 242 -0.26 26.91 -11.75
N VAL A 243 -0.57 26.31 -10.60
CA VAL A 243 -1.94 26.14 -10.12
C VAL A 243 -2.65 27.48 -9.90
N ARG A 244 -1.97 28.48 -9.33
CA ARG A 244 -2.54 29.82 -9.11
C ARG A 244 -2.87 30.54 -10.42
N ASN A 245 -2.14 30.26 -11.49
CA ASN A 245 -2.40 30.82 -12.83
C ASN A 245 -3.43 29.99 -13.62
N GLY A 246 -4.12 29.03 -12.98
CA GLY A 246 -5.14 28.20 -13.63
C GLY A 246 -4.57 27.20 -14.63
N TYR A 247 -3.27 26.89 -14.54
CA TYR A 247 -2.66 25.91 -15.42
C TYR A 247 -3.02 24.49 -14.97
N ASP A 248 -3.71 23.76 -15.84
CA ASP A 248 -4.08 22.36 -15.61
C ASP A 248 -2.90 21.43 -15.94
N ILE A 249 -2.28 20.88 -14.90
CA ILE A 249 -1.17 19.94 -15.04
C ILE A 249 -1.78 18.54 -15.20
N THR A 250 -1.93 18.09 -16.44
CA THR A 250 -2.49 16.76 -16.72
C THR A 250 -1.52 15.63 -16.40
N ASP A 251 -0.22 15.85 -16.62
CA ASP A 251 0.86 14.89 -16.33
C ASP A 251 1.95 15.58 -15.52
N ILE A 252 1.96 15.27 -14.23
CA ILE A 252 2.91 15.85 -13.27
C ILE A 252 4.35 15.41 -13.51
N SER A 253 4.56 14.20 -14.05
CA SER A 253 5.90 13.71 -14.36
C SER A 253 6.47 14.49 -15.53
N LEU A 254 5.69 14.61 -16.62
CA LEU A 254 6.10 15.36 -17.81
C LEU A 254 6.31 16.84 -17.49
N TRP A 255 5.44 17.43 -16.68
CA TRP A 255 5.57 18.81 -16.24
C TRP A 255 6.83 19.00 -15.37
N SER A 256 7.12 18.08 -14.46
CA SER A 256 8.34 18.12 -13.64
C SER A 256 9.60 18.08 -14.51
N ASP A 257 9.67 17.19 -15.49
CA ASP A 257 10.81 17.09 -16.42
C ASP A 257 10.97 18.36 -17.26
N TYR A 258 9.85 18.97 -17.67
CA TYR A 258 9.85 20.26 -18.35
C TYR A 258 10.42 21.38 -17.47
N VAL A 259 9.99 21.48 -16.20
CA VAL A 259 10.50 22.51 -15.29
C VAL A 259 11.98 22.28 -14.96
N ASP A 260 12.42 21.03 -14.82
CA ASP A 260 13.84 20.74 -14.63
C ASP A 260 14.66 21.11 -15.88
N THR A 261 14.12 20.89 -17.08
CA THR A 261 14.75 21.35 -18.33
C THR A 261 14.89 22.88 -18.36
N LEU A 262 13.84 23.61 -17.98
CA LEU A 262 13.89 25.08 -17.87
C LEU A 262 14.97 25.53 -16.89
N ARG A 263 15.07 24.88 -15.74
CA ARG A 263 16.11 25.15 -14.73
C ARG A 263 17.51 24.94 -15.31
N ARG A 264 17.76 23.82 -15.99
CA ARG A 264 19.06 23.51 -16.61
C ARG A 264 19.42 24.50 -17.73
N LEU A 265 18.44 25.05 -18.42
CA LEU A 265 18.61 26.11 -19.44
C LEU A 265 18.78 27.51 -18.84
N GLY A 266 18.85 27.65 -17.51
CA GLY A 266 18.98 28.93 -16.82
C GLY A 266 17.74 29.82 -16.92
N LYS A 267 16.56 29.24 -17.18
CA LYS A 267 15.28 29.96 -17.21
C LYS A 267 14.70 30.09 -15.81
N ASP A 268 13.99 31.19 -15.58
CA ASP A 268 13.32 31.44 -14.30
C ASP A 268 12.09 30.53 -14.14
N ILE A 269 12.25 29.50 -13.31
CA ILE A 269 11.20 28.53 -12.94
C ILE A 269 10.18 29.08 -11.94
N HIS A 270 10.19 30.39 -11.65
CA HIS A 270 9.16 31.07 -10.89
C HIS A 270 8.36 32.07 -11.74
N ASN A 271 8.65 32.16 -13.04
CA ASN A 271 7.92 33.02 -13.94
C ASN A 271 6.78 32.25 -14.64
N PRO A 272 5.50 32.68 -14.49
CA PRO A 272 4.34 32.02 -15.10
C PRO A 272 4.48 31.82 -16.62
N LYS A 273 5.16 32.75 -17.30
CA LYS A 273 5.37 32.71 -18.76
C LYS A 273 6.09 31.44 -19.21
N TYR A 274 7.01 30.93 -18.38
CA TYR A 274 7.74 29.70 -18.67
C TYR A 274 6.99 28.47 -18.13
N LEU A 275 6.40 28.56 -16.94
CA LEU A 275 5.75 27.42 -16.28
C LEU A 275 4.44 26.95 -16.92
N CYS A 276 3.73 27.83 -17.63
CA CYS A 276 2.40 27.57 -18.18
C CYS A 276 2.43 27.59 -19.73
N PRO A 277 3.05 26.60 -20.39
CA PRO A 277 3.06 26.54 -21.85
C PRO A 277 1.67 26.20 -22.39
N THR A 278 1.23 26.86 -23.46
CA THR A 278 -0.06 26.60 -24.13
C THR A 278 -0.15 25.18 -24.72
N ASP A 279 1.00 24.55 -24.97
CA ASP A 279 1.11 23.14 -25.38
C ASP A 279 2.47 22.57 -24.93
N LEU A 280 2.45 21.66 -23.94
CA LEU A 280 3.65 21.00 -23.40
C LEU A 280 4.35 20.14 -24.45
N LYS A 281 3.59 19.50 -25.36
CA LYS A 281 4.15 18.54 -26.32
C LYS A 281 4.92 19.24 -27.42
N THR A 282 4.40 20.33 -27.98
CA THR A 282 5.10 21.06 -29.06
C THR A 282 6.30 21.88 -28.57
N ARG A 283 6.36 22.29 -27.30
CA ARG A 283 7.51 23.05 -26.75
C ARG A 283 8.73 22.19 -26.46
N GLN A 284 8.56 20.97 -25.94
CA GLN A 284 9.66 20.00 -25.80
C GLN A 284 10.36 19.71 -27.13
N TYR A 285 9.61 19.73 -28.25
CA TYR A 285 10.15 19.55 -29.61
C TYR A 285 10.79 20.82 -30.21
N LYS A 286 10.50 22.02 -29.68
CA LYS A 286 11.06 23.29 -30.20
C LYS A 286 12.36 23.72 -29.50
N GLU A 287 12.55 23.38 -28.22
CA GLU A 287 13.81 23.66 -27.50
C GLU A 287 15.01 22.70 -27.69
N PRO A 288 14.94 21.52 -28.36
CA PRO A 288 16.11 20.66 -28.54
C PRO A 288 17.11 21.21 -29.58
N ARG A 289 16.80 22.34 -30.25
CA ARG A 289 17.70 22.94 -31.26
C ARG A 289 18.91 23.69 -30.69
N LYS A 290 19.05 23.82 -29.35
CA LYS A 290 20.24 24.44 -28.73
C LYS A 290 21.14 23.48 -27.94
N LEU A 291 20.80 22.19 -27.85
CA LEU A 291 21.57 21.20 -27.07
C LEU A 291 22.43 20.24 -27.92
N LYS A 292 22.64 20.54 -29.20
CA LYS A 292 23.46 19.70 -30.10
C LYS A 292 24.99 19.88 -29.98
N ILE A 293 25.52 20.62 -28.98
CA ILE A 293 26.97 20.94 -28.94
C ILE A 293 27.74 20.35 -27.73
N CYS A 294 27.12 19.79 -26.70
CA CYS A 294 27.89 19.32 -25.52
C CYS A 294 27.91 17.81 -25.23
N MET A 295 27.41 16.94 -26.13
CA MET A 295 27.42 15.48 -25.93
C MET A 295 28.41 14.71 -26.83
N ALA A 296 29.51 15.36 -27.24
CA ALA A 296 30.55 14.71 -28.08
C ALA A 296 31.91 14.48 -27.39
N TYR A 297 32.07 14.77 -26.09
CA TYR A 297 33.40 14.70 -25.43
C TYR A 297 33.53 13.73 -24.24
N PHE A 298 32.59 12.80 -24.04
CA PHE A 298 32.69 11.79 -22.99
C PHE A 298 32.52 10.37 -23.52
N LEU A 299 33.32 10.01 -24.54
CA LEU A 299 33.44 8.62 -24.99
C LEU A 299 34.88 8.14 -25.25
N TYR A 300 35.88 8.87 -24.75
CA TYR A 300 37.24 8.35 -24.62
C TYR A 300 37.90 8.97 -23.39
N LEU A 301 37.82 8.25 -22.26
CA LEU A 301 38.81 8.08 -21.19
C LEU A 301 38.21 7.17 -20.11
#